data_AF-Q6DT11-F1
#
_entry.id   AF-Q6DT11-F1
#
_cell.length_a   1.000
_cell.length_b   1.000
_cell.length_c   1.000
_cell.angle_alpha   90.00
_cell.angle_beta   90.00
_cell.angle_gamma   90.00
#
_symmetry.space_group_name_H-M   'P 1'
#
loop_
_entity.id
_entity.type
_entity.pdbx_description
1 polymer ?
#
loop_
_entity_poly.entity_id
_entity_poly.type
_entity_poly.pdbx_seq_one_letter_code
_entity_poly.pdbx_strand_id
1 'polypeptide(L)'
;SITCSFNNLNIGSKGVMSIDNMKKLNEAYQILQAALKKGLPALKENNGTVNVTYTYTCSGNGNNNCSHSVTGVEKQNGGTATKTQTIDGKTVKTTISSKVVDSQAIGNTSHVSYTEITNKLDGVPDSAQALLAQASTLINTINSACPWFNATSNSSPRAPQWKWSANSGGLCGAFKDEISAIQKMITDAQELVNQTSVINSHEQTTPVGGSGGKPFNPFTDASFAQSMLANASAQAKMLDLSHQVGQTINPDNLSGNF
;
A
#
# COMPACT_ATOMS: atom_id res chain seq x y z
N SER A 1 -12.49 1.55 14.37
CA SER A 1 -11.16 1.07 14.78
C SER A 1 -11.13 -0.45 14.64
N ILE A 2 -9.93 -1.05 14.56
CA ILE A 2 -9.73 -2.51 14.72
C ILE A 2 -9.13 -2.73 16.10
N THR A 3 -9.69 -3.68 16.86
CA THR A 3 -9.25 -4.00 18.22
C THR A 3 -8.44 -5.29 18.23
N CYS A 4 -7.17 -5.21 18.64
CA CYS A 4 -6.30 -6.37 18.82
C CYS A 4 -6.24 -6.75 20.31
N SER A 5 -7.16 -7.60 20.76
CA SER A 5 -7.33 -7.95 22.19
C SER A 5 -7.30 -9.46 22.48
N PHE A 6 -6.72 -10.26 21.59
CA PHE A 6 -6.55 -11.69 21.82
C PHE A 6 -5.32 -11.95 22.69
N ASN A 7 -5.55 -12.53 23.87
CA ASN A 7 -4.51 -12.88 24.83
C ASN A 7 -4.31 -14.40 24.88
N ASN A 8 -3.10 -14.84 25.21
CA ASN A 8 -2.75 -16.26 25.38
C ASN A 8 -2.99 -17.13 24.14
N LEU A 9 -3.02 -16.52 22.95
CA LEU A 9 -3.06 -17.21 21.66
C LEU A 9 -1.72 -17.07 20.95
N ASN A 10 -1.36 -18.08 20.17
CA ASN A 10 -0.14 -18.07 19.39
C ASN A 10 -0.19 -17.00 18.28
N ILE A 11 0.91 -16.26 18.16
CA ILE A 11 1.14 -15.31 17.07
C ILE A 11 1.68 -16.06 15.86
N GLY A 12 1.17 -15.75 14.66
CA GLY A 12 1.70 -16.27 13.40
C GLY A 12 0.64 -16.90 12.49
N SER A 13 1.09 -17.73 11.56
CA SER A 13 0.24 -18.35 10.54
C SER A 13 -0.89 -19.16 11.17
N LYS A 14 -2.13 -18.92 10.71
CA LYS A 14 -3.37 -19.48 11.25
C LYS A 14 -3.59 -19.17 12.74
N GLY A 15 -2.91 -18.15 13.27
CA GLY A 15 -3.03 -17.62 14.63
C GLY A 15 -3.33 -16.12 14.61
N VAL A 16 -2.94 -15.43 15.68
CA VAL A 16 -3.15 -13.97 15.78
C VAL A 16 -2.05 -13.23 15.00
N MET A 17 -2.43 -12.19 14.26
CA MET A 17 -1.44 -11.30 13.64
C MET A 17 -0.67 -10.55 14.73
N SER A 18 0.67 -10.51 14.64
CA SER A 18 1.48 -9.72 15.56
C SER A 18 1.14 -8.24 15.47
N ILE A 19 1.34 -7.50 16.56
CA ILE A 19 1.15 -6.04 16.56
C ILE A 19 2.15 -5.36 15.61
N ASP A 20 3.35 -5.92 15.43
CA ASP A 20 4.32 -5.41 14.45
C ASP A 20 3.81 -5.53 13.02
N ASN A 21 3.22 -6.67 12.65
CA ASN A 21 2.60 -6.84 11.33
C ASN A 21 1.37 -5.93 11.19
N MET A 22 0.57 -5.75 12.25
CA MET A 22 -0.56 -4.82 12.23
C MET A 22 -0.11 -3.37 12.06
N LYS A 23 1.01 -2.95 12.68
CA LYS A 23 1.57 -1.61 12.51
C LYS A 23 2.03 -1.38 11.07
N LYS A 24 2.75 -2.34 10.47
CA LYS A 24 3.15 -2.28 9.05
C LYS A 24 1.94 -2.19 8.12
N LEU A 25 0.95 -3.07 8.35
CA LEU A 25 -0.30 -3.09 7.60
C LEU A 25 -1.04 -1.76 7.71
N ASN A 26 -1.21 -1.25 8.93
CA ASN A 26 -1.93 -0.01 9.18
C ASN A 26 -1.21 1.20 8.58
N GLU A 27 0.11 1.33 8.70
CA GLU A 27 0.84 2.45 8.08
C GLU A 27 0.63 2.50 6.56
N ALA A 28 0.80 1.36 5.87
CA ALA A 28 0.55 1.26 4.44
C ALA A 28 -0.91 1.61 4.08
N TYR A 29 -1.87 1.08 4.85
CA TYR A 29 -3.30 1.40 4.68
C TYR A 29 -3.58 2.89 4.84
N GLN A 30 -3.06 3.55 5.88
CA GLN A 30 -3.30 4.97 6.13
C GLN A 30 -2.69 5.86 5.04
N ILE A 31 -1.50 5.50 4.53
CA ILE A 31 -0.87 6.20 3.40
C ILE A 31 -1.74 6.09 2.15
N LEU A 32 -2.16 4.87 1.79
CA LEU A 32 -3.02 4.62 0.62
C LEU A 32 -4.34 5.38 0.72
N GLN A 33 -5.02 5.32 1.87
CA GLN A 33 -6.29 6.01 2.07
C GLN A 33 -6.14 7.53 2.02
N ALA A 34 -5.06 8.08 2.56
CA ALA A 34 -4.78 9.52 2.48
C ALA A 34 -4.53 9.96 1.02
N ALA A 35 -3.76 9.19 0.26
CA ALA A 35 -3.51 9.47 -1.15
C ALA A 35 -4.79 9.35 -2.00
N LEU A 36 -5.58 8.29 -1.81
CA LEU A 36 -6.88 8.11 -2.49
C LEU A 36 -7.85 9.24 -2.19
N LYS A 37 -7.91 9.70 -0.92
CA LYS A 37 -8.75 10.83 -0.52
C LYS A 37 -8.29 12.16 -1.15
N LYS A 38 -6.98 12.36 -1.30
CA LYS A 38 -6.40 13.53 -1.98
C LYS A 38 -6.65 13.48 -3.50
N GLY A 39 -6.69 12.29 -4.07
CA GLY A 39 -6.67 12.04 -5.51
C GLY A 39 -5.25 11.66 -5.96
N LEU A 40 -5.17 10.63 -6.80
CA LEU A 40 -3.90 10.13 -7.32
C LEU A 40 -3.38 11.05 -8.43
N PRO A 41 -2.08 11.40 -8.46
CA PRO A 41 -1.52 12.25 -9.50
C PRO A 41 -1.35 11.48 -10.82
N ALA A 42 -1.10 12.22 -11.91
CA ALA A 42 -0.75 11.59 -13.19
C ALA A 42 0.60 10.86 -13.11
N LEU A 43 0.80 9.83 -13.96
CA LEU A 43 2.00 8.96 -13.90
C LEU A 43 3.33 9.71 -14.06
N LYS A 44 3.34 10.86 -14.74
CA LYS A 44 4.56 11.68 -14.90
C LYS A 44 4.94 12.46 -13.63
N GLU A 45 4.01 12.64 -12.70
CA GLU A 45 4.21 13.45 -11.49
C GLU A 45 4.86 12.61 -10.38
N ASN A 46 6.18 12.58 -10.37
CA ASN A 46 6.96 11.75 -9.44
C ASN A 46 7.37 12.45 -8.14
N ASN A 47 7.06 13.74 -8.00
CA ASN A 47 7.55 14.59 -6.91
C ASN A 47 6.47 15.04 -5.91
N GLY A 48 5.22 14.65 -6.13
CA GLY A 48 4.15 14.93 -5.20
C GLY A 48 4.36 14.25 -3.84
N THR A 49 3.70 14.82 -2.83
CA THR A 49 3.70 14.30 -1.47
C THR A 49 2.34 14.46 -0.79
N VAL A 50 2.07 13.59 0.17
CA VAL A 50 0.92 13.67 1.08
C VAL A 50 1.39 13.58 2.54
N ASN A 51 0.70 14.29 3.44
CA ASN A 51 0.93 14.16 4.88
C ASN A 51 -0.09 13.20 5.46
N VAL A 52 0.35 12.31 6.33
CA VAL A 52 -0.47 11.23 6.89
C VAL A 52 -0.42 11.32 8.40
N THR A 53 -1.57 11.17 9.05
CA THR A 53 -1.64 11.11 10.52
C THR A 53 -2.59 10.01 10.93
N TYR A 54 -2.14 9.14 11.83
CA TYR A 54 -2.96 8.09 12.40
C TYR A 54 -2.59 7.84 13.85
N THR A 55 -3.55 7.28 14.60
CA THR A 55 -3.42 6.99 16.02
C THR A 55 -3.68 5.52 16.31
N TYR A 56 -3.08 5.02 17.39
CA TYR A 56 -3.45 3.75 18.01
C TYR A 56 -3.29 3.85 19.53
N THR A 57 -4.00 2.99 20.26
CA THR A 57 -4.03 3.02 21.72
C THR A 57 -3.64 1.68 22.31
N CYS A 58 -2.93 1.70 23.44
CA CYS A 58 -2.63 0.52 24.25
C CYS A 58 -3.23 0.65 25.64
N SER A 59 -3.96 -0.37 26.07
CA SER A 59 -4.52 -0.52 27.42
C SER A 59 -4.28 -1.94 27.94
N GLY A 60 -4.54 -2.16 29.22
CA GLY A 60 -4.41 -3.46 29.88
C GLY A 60 -3.04 -3.67 30.53
N ASN A 61 -3.03 -4.38 31.66
CA ASN A 61 -1.81 -4.67 32.39
C ASN A 61 -0.83 -5.50 31.54
N GLY A 62 0.45 -5.13 31.55
CA GLY A 62 1.50 -5.79 30.78
C GLY A 62 1.57 -5.42 29.30
N ASN A 63 0.69 -4.57 28.78
CA ASN A 63 0.74 -4.16 27.37
C ASN A 63 1.92 -3.20 27.11
N ASN A 64 2.92 -3.66 26.36
CA ASN A 64 4.13 -2.92 26.04
C ASN A 64 4.17 -2.37 24.61
N ASN A 65 3.10 -2.50 23.82
CA ASN A 65 3.08 -2.10 22.41
C ASN A 65 3.20 -0.57 22.17
N CYS A 66 3.04 0.22 23.23
CA CYS A 66 3.19 1.67 23.27
C CYS A 66 4.35 2.14 24.17
N SER A 67 5.25 1.23 24.57
CA SER A 67 6.38 1.56 25.45
C SER A 67 7.45 2.38 24.73
N HIS A 68 8.40 2.93 25.51
CA HIS A 68 9.59 3.60 24.98
C HIS A 68 10.39 2.70 24.02
N SER A 69 10.64 1.43 24.38
CA SER A 69 11.43 0.51 23.55
C SER A 69 10.81 0.22 22.18
N VAL A 70 9.48 0.34 22.06
CA VAL A 70 8.75 0.12 20.81
C VAL A 70 8.58 1.41 20.01
N THR A 71 8.26 2.52 20.69
CA THR A 71 7.93 3.79 20.03
C THR A 71 9.15 4.68 19.79
N GLY A 72 10.18 4.55 20.63
CA GLY A 72 11.33 5.46 20.73
C GLY A 72 11.02 6.79 21.42
N VAL A 73 9.83 6.95 22.02
CA VAL A 73 9.45 8.17 22.75
C VAL A 73 9.95 8.06 24.19
N GLU A 74 10.83 8.96 24.63
CA GLU A 74 11.43 8.96 25.98
C GLU A 74 10.37 9.08 27.10
N LYS A 75 9.46 10.05 26.96
CA LYS A 75 8.41 10.30 27.95
C LYS A 75 7.06 9.78 27.45
N GLN A 76 6.55 8.73 28.10
CA GLN A 76 5.27 8.11 27.69
C GLN A 76 4.07 9.07 27.78
N ASN A 77 4.08 10.04 28.70
CA ASN A 77 3.03 11.08 28.77
C ASN A 77 3.54 12.45 28.33
N GLY A 78 3.14 12.89 27.14
CA GLY A 78 3.48 14.19 26.54
C GLY A 78 4.84 14.23 25.85
N GLY A 79 5.52 13.10 25.69
CA GLY A 79 6.78 13.01 24.95
C GLY A 79 6.57 12.96 23.44
N THR A 80 7.62 13.29 22.71
CA THR A 80 7.67 13.21 21.25
C THR A 80 9.03 12.69 20.81
N ALA A 81 9.06 11.91 19.74
CA ALA A 81 10.27 11.49 19.05
C ALA A 81 10.12 11.77 17.56
N THR A 82 11.25 12.00 16.88
CA THR A 82 11.29 12.13 15.42
C THR A 82 12.17 11.02 14.88
N LYS A 83 11.69 10.34 13.85
CA LYS A 83 12.44 9.34 13.09
C LYS A 83 12.38 9.69 11.61
N THR A 84 13.42 9.34 10.88
CA THR A 84 13.43 9.41 9.42
C THR A 84 13.33 8.00 8.88
N GLN A 85 12.44 7.78 7.92
CA GLN A 85 12.33 6.54 7.18
C GLN A 85 12.44 6.81 5.68
N THR A 86 12.91 5.83 4.93
CA THR A 86 13.01 5.94 3.48
C THR A 86 11.79 5.26 2.85
N ILE A 87 11.02 5.99 2.05
CA ILE A 87 9.92 5.46 1.24
C ILE A 87 10.21 5.82 -0.22
N ASP A 88 10.31 4.81 -1.10
CA ASP A 88 10.62 5.00 -2.53
C ASP A 88 11.86 5.87 -2.78
N GLY A 89 12.94 5.63 -2.02
CA GLY A 89 14.19 6.40 -2.10
C GLY A 89 14.12 7.82 -1.52
N LYS A 90 12.95 8.29 -1.05
CA LYS A 90 12.77 9.60 -0.43
C LYS A 90 12.76 9.51 1.09
N THR A 91 13.39 10.49 1.74
CA THR A 91 13.37 10.62 3.20
C THR A 91 12.04 11.21 3.65
N VAL A 92 11.31 10.46 4.48
CA VAL A 92 10.06 10.86 5.13
C VAL A 92 10.33 11.08 6.61
N LYS A 93 9.86 12.22 7.12
CA LYS A 93 9.99 12.55 8.55
C LYS A 93 8.74 12.09 9.29
N THR A 94 8.93 11.20 10.25
CA THR A 94 7.86 10.67 11.10
C THR A 94 8.00 11.23 12.51
N THR A 95 7.02 12.03 12.93
CA THR A 95 6.89 12.51 14.30
C THR A 95 5.95 11.59 15.07
N ILE A 96 6.43 11.03 16.17
CA ILE A 96 5.69 10.10 17.03
C ILE A 96 5.47 10.79 18.37
N SER A 97 4.23 11.01 18.76
CA SER A 97 3.89 11.59 20.08
C SER A 97 3.10 10.60 20.93
N SER A 98 3.38 10.60 22.23
CA SER A 98 2.74 9.70 23.19
C SER A 98 1.99 10.49 24.27
N LYS A 99 0.76 10.07 24.59
CA LYS A 99 -0.09 10.67 25.61
C LYS A 99 -0.70 9.58 26.49
N VAL A 100 -0.66 9.76 27.81
CA VAL A 100 -1.33 8.85 28.75
C VAL A 100 -2.65 9.49 29.17
N VAL A 101 -3.73 8.71 29.12
CA VAL A 101 -5.07 9.11 29.55
C VAL A 101 -5.48 8.23 30.73
N ASP A 102 -5.82 8.86 31.85
CA ASP A 102 -6.27 8.15 33.05
C ASP A 102 -7.72 7.65 32.91
N SER A 103 -8.05 6.55 33.57
CA SER A 103 -9.39 5.96 33.65
C SER A 103 -10.47 6.94 34.15
N GLN A 104 -10.11 7.89 35.03
CA GLN A 104 -11.01 8.90 35.59
C GLN A 104 -10.91 10.25 34.88
N ALA A 105 -10.11 10.36 33.81
CA ALA A 105 -9.97 11.59 33.05
C ALA A 105 -11.33 12.02 32.47
N ILE A 106 -11.62 13.32 32.55
CA ILE A 106 -12.85 13.89 31.98
C ILE A 106 -12.92 13.56 30.49
N GLY A 107 -14.03 12.96 30.05
CA GLY A 107 -14.26 12.55 28.67
C GLY A 107 -13.73 11.16 28.31
N ASN A 108 -13.07 10.43 29.22
CA ASN A 108 -12.70 9.03 28.98
C ASN A 108 -13.91 8.11 29.18
N THR A 109 -14.49 7.63 28.08
CA THR A 109 -15.64 6.71 28.08
C THR A 109 -15.25 5.23 28.15
N SER A 110 -13.96 4.90 28.15
CA SER A 110 -13.48 3.51 28.19
C SER A 110 -13.38 2.93 29.60
N HIS A 111 -13.42 3.78 30.63
CA HIS A 111 -13.25 3.43 32.04
C HIS A 111 -11.94 2.68 32.38
N VAL A 112 -10.96 2.72 31.48
CA VAL A 112 -9.62 2.17 31.68
C VAL A 112 -8.56 3.22 31.28
N SER A 113 -7.41 3.19 31.94
CA SER A 113 -6.27 4.01 31.54
C SER A 113 -5.63 3.44 30.28
N TYR A 114 -5.18 4.31 29.38
CA TYR A 114 -4.54 3.91 28.12
C TYR A 114 -3.46 4.88 27.69
N THR A 115 -2.55 4.41 26.84
CA THR A 115 -1.57 5.24 26.14
C THR A 115 -2.02 5.40 24.69
N GLU A 116 -2.09 6.63 24.20
CA GLU A 116 -2.34 6.97 22.81
C GLU A 116 -1.02 7.34 22.12
N ILE A 117 -0.75 6.71 20.98
CA ILE A 117 0.36 7.04 20.10
C ILE A 117 -0.20 7.69 18.85
N THR A 118 0.31 8.88 18.51
CA THR A 118 0.02 9.56 17.25
C THR A 118 1.27 9.53 16.39
N ASN A 119 1.13 9.06 15.15
CA ASN A 119 2.18 9.08 14.14
C ASN A 119 1.79 10.10 13.09
N LYS A 120 2.68 11.05 12.83
CA LYS A 120 2.54 12.06 11.78
C LYS A 120 3.70 11.91 10.81
N LEU A 121 3.39 11.50 9.58
CA LEU A 121 4.35 11.34 8.50
C LEU A 121 4.21 12.55 7.57
N ASP A 122 5.28 13.33 7.45
CA ASP A 122 5.33 14.51 6.60
C ASP A 122 6.12 14.20 5.32
N GLY A 123 5.60 14.60 4.17
CA GLY A 123 6.27 14.45 2.88
C GLY A 123 6.28 13.03 2.33
N VAL A 124 5.26 12.21 2.61
CA VAL A 124 5.16 10.84 2.06
C VAL A 124 4.99 10.93 0.53
N PRO A 125 5.81 10.26 -0.29
CA PRO A 125 5.64 10.28 -1.74
C PRO A 125 4.29 9.69 -2.17
N ASP A 126 3.62 10.38 -3.09
CA ASP A 126 2.33 9.94 -3.66
C ASP A 126 2.42 9.58 -5.16
N SER A 127 3.64 9.34 -5.66
CA SER A 127 3.86 8.79 -7.01
C SER A 127 3.20 7.42 -7.15
N ALA A 128 2.82 7.06 -8.38
CA ALA A 128 2.23 5.74 -8.65
C ALA A 128 3.13 4.58 -8.17
N GLN A 129 4.44 4.70 -8.38
CA GLN A 129 5.43 3.72 -7.91
C GLN A 129 5.43 3.58 -6.38
N ALA A 130 5.47 4.71 -5.65
CA ALA A 130 5.48 4.70 -4.19
C ALA A 130 4.20 4.08 -3.62
N LEU A 131 3.04 4.42 -4.19
CA LEU A 131 1.75 3.92 -3.73
C LEU A 131 1.56 2.43 -4.06
N LEU A 132 2.04 1.96 -5.23
CA LEU A 132 2.05 0.52 -5.55
C LEU A 132 2.94 -0.27 -4.58
N ALA A 133 4.06 0.30 -4.12
CA ALA A 133 4.89 -0.32 -3.08
C ALA A 133 4.17 -0.41 -1.73
N GLN A 134 3.35 0.60 -1.37
CA GLN A 134 2.49 0.53 -0.19
C GLN A 134 1.39 -0.53 -0.33
N ALA A 135 0.74 -0.61 -1.50
CA ALA A 135 -0.25 -1.65 -1.78
C ALA A 135 0.36 -3.06 -1.72
N SER A 136 1.58 -3.22 -2.26
CA SER A 136 2.36 -4.45 -2.17
C SER A 136 2.68 -4.81 -0.71
N THR A 137 3.11 -3.83 0.09
CA THR A 137 3.37 -4.02 1.52
C THR A 137 2.11 -4.48 2.27
N LEU A 138 0.98 -3.84 1.99
CA LEU A 138 -0.31 -4.18 2.58
C LEU A 138 -0.71 -5.64 2.29
N ILE A 139 -0.76 -6.02 1.01
CA ILE A 139 -1.22 -7.37 0.62
C ILE A 139 -0.23 -8.45 1.04
N ASN A 140 1.08 -8.20 0.93
CA ASN A 140 2.10 -9.16 1.31
C ASN A 140 2.16 -9.36 2.83
N THR A 141 1.92 -8.29 3.62
CA THR A 141 1.83 -8.44 5.08
C THR A 141 0.65 -9.33 5.47
N ILE A 142 -0.50 -9.17 4.82
CA ILE A 142 -1.67 -10.04 5.03
C ILE A 142 -1.34 -11.49 4.65
N ASN A 143 -0.78 -11.69 3.45
CA ASN A 143 -0.47 -13.02 2.92
C ASN A 143 0.58 -13.75 3.77
N SER A 144 1.68 -13.08 4.10
CA SER A 144 2.78 -13.67 4.86
C SER A 144 2.43 -13.91 6.34
N ALA A 145 1.69 -12.99 6.98
CA ALA A 145 1.23 -13.20 8.35
C ALA A 145 0.17 -14.31 8.42
N CYS A 146 -0.66 -14.44 7.37
CA CYS A 146 -1.74 -15.41 7.23
C CYS A 146 -2.53 -15.64 8.53
N PRO A 147 -3.09 -14.59 9.16
CA PRO A 147 -3.76 -14.78 10.43
C PRO A 147 -5.03 -15.61 10.27
N TRP A 148 -5.46 -16.18 11.38
CA TRP A 148 -6.81 -16.71 11.50
C TRP A 148 -7.83 -15.57 11.44
N PHE A 149 -8.98 -15.86 10.86
CA PHE A 149 -10.14 -14.97 10.89
C PHE A 149 -11.41 -15.80 11.06
N ASN A 150 -12.47 -15.13 11.51
CA ASN A 150 -13.82 -15.68 11.49
C ASN A 150 -14.74 -14.59 10.97
N ALA A 151 -15.33 -14.83 9.81
CA ALA A 151 -16.32 -13.95 9.23
C ALA A 151 -17.70 -14.37 9.73
N THR A 152 -18.46 -13.43 10.29
CA THR A 152 -19.89 -13.63 10.53
C THR A 152 -20.62 -13.23 9.25
N SER A 153 -21.32 -14.17 8.62
CA SER A 153 -22.23 -13.84 7.52
C SER A 153 -23.56 -13.35 8.07
N ASN A 154 -24.17 -12.39 7.37
CA ASN A 154 -25.51 -11.92 7.73
C ASN A 154 -26.53 -12.99 7.31
N SER A 155 -27.46 -13.33 8.22
CA SER A 155 -28.53 -14.31 8.00
C SER A 155 -29.72 -13.74 7.20
N SER A 156 -29.66 -12.45 6.81
CA SER A 156 -30.67 -11.81 5.98
C SER A 156 -30.77 -12.50 4.61
N PRO A 157 -31.99 -12.71 4.08
CA PRO A 157 -32.17 -13.24 2.73
C PRO A 157 -31.40 -12.39 1.71
N ARG A 158 -30.56 -13.03 0.89
CA ARG A 158 -29.70 -12.41 -0.14
C ARG A 158 -28.50 -11.60 0.36
N ALA A 159 -28.16 -11.66 1.65
CA ALA A 159 -26.90 -11.09 2.10
C ALA A 159 -25.70 -11.84 1.47
N PRO A 160 -24.67 -11.13 0.99
CA PRO A 160 -23.43 -11.76 0.54
C PRO A 160 -22.89 -12.71 1.60
N GLN A 161 -22.56 -13.94 1.20
CA GLN A 161 -22.05 -14.96 2.09
C GLN A 161 -20.54 -15.06 1.93
N TRP A 162 -19.81 -14.93 3.03
CA TRP A 162 -18.39 -15.23 3.08
C TRP A 162 -18.21 -16.75 3.06
N LYS A 163 -17.85 -17.30 1.91
CA LYS A 163 -17.57 -18.73 1.80
C LYS A 163 -16.19 -19.03 2.40
N TRP A 164 -16.19 -19.38 3.67
CA TRP A 164 -14.99 -19.75 4.41
C TRP A 164 -15.25 -20.95 5.33
N SER A 165 -14.19 -21.71 5.64
CA SER A 165 -14.21 -22.73 6.68
C SER A 165 -12.92 -22.69 7.51
N ALA A 166 -12.96 -23.19 8.74
CA ALA A 166 -11.77 -23.31 9.60
C ALA A 166 -10.62 -24.09 8.94
N ASN A 167 -10.93 -25.00 8.01
CA ASN A 167 -9.96 -25.79 7.27
C ASN A 167 -9.31 -25.04 6.09
N SER A 168 -9.82 -23.86 5.73
CA SER A 168 -9.30 -23.04 4.63
C SER A 168 -7.92 -22.44 4.91
N GLY A 169 -7.36 -22.62 6.12
CA GLY A 169 -5.95 -22.33 6.38
C GLY A 169 -5.61 -20.86 6.63
N GLY A 170 -6.51 -20.09 7.26
CA GLY A 170 -6.32 -18.67 7.56
C GLY A 170 -6.65 -17.77 6.36
N LEU A 171 -6.36 -16.47 6.46
CA LEU A 171 -6.64 -15.50 5.38
C LEU A 171 -5.96 -15.89 4.05
N CYS A 172 -4.69 -16.31 4.10
CA CYS A 172 -3.92 -16.62 2.88
C CYS A 172 -4.43 -17.84 2.12
N GLY A 173 -5.06 -18.80 2.80
CA GLY A 173 -5.63 -19.98 2.16
C GLY A 173 -7.09 -19.76 1.76
N ALA A 174 -7.86 -19.02 2.57
CA ALA A 174 -9.25 -18.68 2.28
C ALA A 174 -9.40 -17.80 1.04
N PHE A 175 -8.49 -16.84 0.88
CA PHE A 175 -8.53 -15.84 -0.18
C PHE A 175 -7.31 -15.96 -1.10
N LYS A 176 -6.85 -17.19 -1.35
CA LYS A 176 -5.62 -17.43 -2.10
C LYS A 176 -5.71 -16.82 -3.51
N ASP A 177 -6.83 -17.00 -4.18
CA ASP A 177 -7.01 -16.59 -5.57
C ASP A 177 -7.15 -15.06 -5.66
N GLU A 178 -7.85 -14.44 -4.72
CA GLU A 178 -8.03 -13.00 -4.60
C GLU A 178 -6.70 -12.30 -4.26
N ILE A 179 -5.94 -12.85 -3.30
CA ILE A 179 -4.60 -12.36 -2.96
C ILE A 179 -3.68 -12.48 -4.18
N SER A 180 -3.70 -13.61 -4.88
CA SER A 180 -2.87 -13.82 -6.08
C SER A 180 -3.22 -12.83 -7.19
N ALA A 181 -4.51 -12.59 -7.42
CA ALA A 181 -5.00 -11.62 -8.39
C ALA A 181 -4.58 -10.19 -8.03
N ILE A 182 -4.73 -9.78 -6.77
CA ILE A 182 -4.29 -8.45 -6.32
C ILE A 182 -2.77 -8.29 -6.46
N GLN A 183 -1.99 -9.31 -6.09
CA GLN A 183 -0.53 -9.30 -6.28
C GLN A 183 -0.15 -9.18 -7.76
N LYS A 184 -0.86 -9.89 -8.65
CA LYS A 184 -0.66 -9.80 -10.10
C LYS A 184 -1.00 -8.39 -10.61
N MET A 185 -2.14 -7.82 -10.21
CA MET A 185 -2.52 -6.45 -10.59
C MET A 185 -1.46 -5.43 -10.17
N ILE A 186 -0.93 -5.54 -8.95
CA ILE A 186 0.14 -4.66 -8.46
C ILE A 186 1.41 -4.84 -9.29
N THR A 187 1.79 -6.08 -9.60
CA THR A 187 2.98 -6.39 -10.41
C THR A 187 2.87 -5.82 -11.81
N ASP A 188 1.74 -6.06 -12.49
CA ASP A 188 1.49 -5.55 -13.84
C ASP A 188 1.48 -4.01 -13.86
N ALA A 189 0.88 -3.38 -12.84
CA ALA A 189 0.86 -1.92 -12.70
C ALA A 189 2.26 -1.33 -12.43
N GLN A 190 3.10 -2.03 -11.66
CA GLN A 190 4.50 -1.61 -11.45
C GLN A 190 5.28 -1.69 -12.76
N GLU A 191 5.12 -2.76 -13.53
CA GLU A 191 5.77 -2.91 -14.84
C GLU A 191 5.29 -1.85 -15.84
N LEU A 192 4.01 -1.49 -15.79
CA LEU A 192 3.43 -0.40 -16.58
C LEU A 192 4.07 0.93 -16.23
N VAL A 193 4.14 1.28 -14.93
CA VAL A 193 4.70 2.57 -14.49
C VAL A 193 6.17 2.69 -14.90
N ASN A 194 6.94 1.59 -14.88
CA ASN A 194 8.32 1.56 -15.36
C ASN A 194 8.48 1.94 -16.84
N GLN A 195 7.44 1.79 -17.67
CA GLN A 195 7.51 2.21 -19.08
C GLN A 195 7.54 3.74 -19.22
N THR A 196 7.08 4.49 -18.22
CA THR A 196 7.07 5.96 -18.23
C THR A 196 8.48 6.53 -18.45
N SER A 197 9.51 5.95 -17.84
CA SER A 197 10.90 6.40 -18.03
C SER A 197 11.42 6.10 -19.44
N VAL A 198 10.99 4.98 -20.05
CA VAL A 198 11.35 4.62 -21.43
C VAL A 198 10.75 5.61 -22.43
N ILE A 199 9.51 6.03 -22.21
CA ILE A 199 8.84 7.04 -23.06
C ILE A 199 9.57 8.38 -22.93
N ASN A 200 9.86 8.81 -21.69
CA ASN A 200 10.53 10.09 -21.43
C ASN A 200 11.96 10.14 -21.96
N SER A 201 12.69 9.02 -21.99
CA SER A 201 14.06 8.98 -22.53
C SER A 201 14.12 8.99 -24.07
N HIS A 202 12.99 8.80 -24.75
CA HIS A 202 12.90 8.66 -26.20
C HIS A 202 11.87 9.64 -26.80
N GLU A 203 11.95 10.92 -26.42
CA GLU A 203 11.02 11.95 -26.90
C GLU A 203 10.95 12.03 -28.44
N GLN A 204 9.75 12.30 -28.96
CA GLN A 204 9.47 12.37 -30.40
C GLN A 204 9.19 13.81 -30.85
N THR A 205 9.87 14.79 -30.25
CA THR A 205 9.66 16.23 -30.46
C THR A 205 10.46 16.79 -31.63
N THR A 206 11.57 16.14 -32.00
CA THR A 206 12.47 16.57 -33.08
C THR A 206 11.92 16.16 -34.45
N PRO A 207 11.69 17.10 -35.39
CA PRO A 207 11.34 16.78 -36.77
C PRO A 207 12.45 15.97 -37.47
N VAL A 208 12.06 15.04 -38.33
CA VAL A 208 12.98 14.17 -39.09
C VAL A 208 12.93 14.49 -40.58
N GLY A 209 14.03 14.23 -41.29
CA GLY A 209 14.14 14.50 -42.73
C GLY A 209 15.48 14.07 -43.30
N GLY A 210 15.68 14.32 -44.59
CA GLY A 210 16.96 14.09 -45.25
C GLY A 210 18.05 15.05 -44.78
N SER A 211 19.31 14.70 -45.02
CA SER A 211 20.47 15.50 -44.63
C SER A 211 21.07 16.26 -45.83
N GLY A 212 21.59 17.47 -45.57
CA GLY A 212 22.32 18.27 -46.58
C GLY A 212 21.49 18.66 -47.82
N GLY A 213 20.18 18.88 -47.66
CA GLY A 213 19.28 19.26 -48.76
C GLY A 213 18.92 18.12 -49.72
N LYS A 214 19.32 16.88 -49.43
CA LYS A 214 18.96 15.69 -50.21
C LYS A 214 17.58 15.15 -49.78
N PRO A 215 16.86 14.44 -50.66
CA PRO A 215 15.68 13.68 -50.26
C PRO A 215 16.01 12.69 -49.15
N PHE A 216 15.03 12.41 -48.31
CA PHE A 216 15.15 11.43 -47.23
C PHE A 216 15.50 10.03 -47.76
N ASN A 217 16.52 9.41 -47.16
CA ASN A 217 16.88 8.02 -47.45
C ASN A 217 16.61 7.12 -46.23
N PRO A 218 15.61 6.21 -46.29
CA PRO A 218 15.28 5.31 -45.19
C PRO A 218 16.43 4.40 -44.72
N PHE A 219 17.41 4.14 -45.59
CA PHE A 219 18.54 3.26 -45.26
C PHE A 219 19.65 3.96 -44.48
N THR A 220 19.70 5.30 -44.47
CA THR A 220 20.80 6.07 -43.86
C THR A 220 20.34 7.17 -42.91
N ASP A 221 19.16 7.76 -43.13
CA ASP A 221 18.66 8.91 -42.37
C ASP A 221 17.66 8.50 -41.27
N ALA A 222 17.49 7.20 -41.00
CA ALA A 222 16.48 6.66 -40.09
C ALA A 222 17.02 6.22 -38.71
N SER A 223 18.15 6.77 -38.24
CA SER A 223 18.70 6.42 -36.92
C SER A 223 17.74 6.72 -35.76
N PHE A 224 16.84 7.69 -35.93
CA PHE A 224 15.77 7.99 -34.99
C PHE A 224 14.77 6.84 -34.81
N ALA A 225 14.66 5.92 -35.78
CA ALA A 225 13.67 4.84 -35.79
C ALA A 225 13.81 3.91 -34.58
N GLN A 226 15.02 3.70 -34.06
CA GLN A 226 15.24 2.89 -32.87
C GLN A 226 14.59 3.53 -31.63
N SER A 227 14.78 4.85 -31.46
CA SER A 227 14.16 5.62 -30.39
C SER A 227 12.64 5.66 -30.55
N MET A 228 12.16 5.89 -31.78
CA MET A 228 10.73 5.90 -32.09
C MET A 228 10.07 4.55 -31.78
N LEU A 229 10.72 3.45 -32.15
CA LEU A 229 10.24 2.10 -31.87
C LEU A 229 10.20 1.82 -30.37
N ALA A 230 11.27 2.16 -29.63
CA ALA A 230 11.30 1.98 -28.17
C ALA A 230 10.16 2.75 -27.47
N ASN A 231 9.91 3.99 -27.89
CA ASN A 231 8.80 4.79 -27.39
C ASN A 231 7.44 4.16 -27.71
N ALA A 232 7.20 3.80 -28.98
CA ALA A 232 5.93 3.21 -29.42
C ALA A 232 5.65 1.85 -28.74
N SER A 233 6.66 1.00 -28.62
CA SER A 233 6.55 -0.29 -27.92
C SER A 233 6.27 -0.10 -26.42
N ALA A 234 6.87 0.90 -25.77
CA ALA A 234 6.59 1.21 -24.37
C ALA A 234 5.14 1.66 -24.17
N GLN A 235 4.61 2.53 -25.05
CA GLN A 235 3.21 2.95 -25.01
C GLN A 235 2.24 1.78 -25.22
N ALA A 236 2.49 0.92 -26.22
CA ALA A 236 1.67 -0.27 -26.45
C ALA A 236 1.69 -1.21 -25.24
N LYS A 237 2.86 -1.43 -24.65
CA LYS A 237 3.01 -2.25 -23.45
C LYS A 237 2.25 -1.68 -22.25
N MET A 238 2.23 -0.36 -22.06
CA MET A 238 1.41 0.27 -21.01
C MET A 238 -0.08 0.01 -21.21
N LEU A 239 -0.57 0.08 -22.46
CA LEU A 239 -1.95 -0.21 -22.79
C LEU A 239 -2.31 -1.67 -22.52
N ASP A 240 -1.46 -2.60 -22.95
CA ASP A 240 -1.65 -4.03 -22.73
C ASP A 240 -1.67 -4.38 -21.25
N LEU A 241 -0.73 -3.86 -20.45
CA LEU A 241 -0.69 -4.07 -19.01
C LEU A 241 -1.90 -3.45 -18.30
N SER A 242 -2.34 -2.25 -18.73
CA SER A 242 -3.57 -1.63 -18.19
C SER A 242 -4.77 -2.52 -18.40
N HIS A 243 -4.88 -3.09 -19.61
CA HIS A 243 -5.94 -4.02 -19.95
C HIS A 243 -5.85 -5.31 -19.12
N GLN A 244 -4.65 -5.89 -18.95
CA GLN A 244 -4.44 -7.08 -18.13
C GLN A 244 -4.81 -6.87 -16.66
N VAL A 245 -4.49 -5.72 -16.07
CA VAL A 245 -4.92 -5.35 -14.71
C VAL A 245 -6.45 -5.38 -14.62
N GLY A 246 -7.13 -4.78 -15.60
CA GLY A 246 -8.59 -4.77 -15.67
C GLY A 246 -9.19 -6.17 -15.78
N GLN A 247 -8.66 -7.01 -16.66
CA GLN A 247 -9.18 -8.38 -16.86
C GLN A 247 -8.93 -9.30 -15.66
N THR A 248 -7.89 -9.04 -14.86
CA THR A 248 -7.55 -9.85 -13.69
C THR A 248 -8.64 -9.82 -12.60
N ILE A 249 -9.44 -8.75 -12.53
CA ILE A 249 -10.47 -8.57 -11.51
C ILE A 249 -11.88 -8.35 -12.09
N ASN A 250 -12.04 -8.47 -13.41
CA ASN A 250 -13.32 -8.24 -14.05
C ASN A 250 -14.31 -9.37 -13.68
N PRO A 251 -15.42 -9.09 -12.96
CA PRO A 251 -16.37 -10.10 -12.53
C PRO A 251 -17.00 -10.92 -13.67
N ASP A 252 -17.04 -10.39 -14.90
CA ASP A 252 -17.53 -11.12 -16.07
C ASP A 252 -16.64 -12.32 -16.45
N ASN A 253 -15.37 -12.30 -16.02
CA ASN A 253 -14.39 -13.35 -16.28
C ASN A 253 -14.03 -14.16 -15.01
N LEU A 254 -14.63 -13.82 -13.88
CA LEU A 254 -14.43 -14.52 -12.62
C LEU A 254 -15.47 -15.65 -12.48
N SER A 255 -15.10 -16.70 -11.76
CA SER A 255 -15.98 -17.85 -11.55
C SER A 255 -15.83 -18.42 -10.14
N GLY A 256 -16.86 -19.13 -9.69
CA GLY A 256 -16.83 -19.80 -8.40
C GLY A 256 -17.04 -18.85 -7.22
N ASN A 257 -16.08 -18.82 -6.30
CA ASN A 257 -16.18 -18.09 -5.02
C ASN A 257 -15.44 -16.75 -5.02
N PHE A 258 -14.89 -16.34 -6.17
CA PHE A 258 -14.23 -15.05 -6.36
C PHE A 258 -15.23 -13.89 -6.21
#